data_AF-A0A8S2G8Q6-F1
#
_entry.id   AF-A0A8S2G8Q6-F1
#
_cell.length_a   1.000
_cell.length_b   1.000
_cell.length_c   1.000
_cell.angle_alpha   90.00
_cell.angle_beta   90.00
_cell.angle_gamma   90.00
#
_symmetry.space_group_name_H-M   'P 1'
#
loop_
_entity.id
_entity.type
_entity.pdbx_description
1 polymer ?
#
loop_
_entity_poly.entity_id
_entity_poly.type
_entity_poly.pdbx_seq_one_letter_code
_entity_poly.pdbx_strand_id
1 'polypeptide(L)'
;MSNSSNNVNIISNGGFESGSLENYTICNPSGTQPSGRSMQGYAYSGNYNYIDGSYAPGDYLTQTFITVRQQQYQIRFWLMNLGYSPNSANVTVT
;
A
#
# COMPACT_ATOMS: atom_id res chain seq x y z
N MET A 1 3.08 2.51 -34.85
CA MET A 1 3.30 3.38 -33.67
C MET A 1 2.64 2.71 -32.47
N SER A 2 3.39 2.10 -31.57
CA SER A 2 2.84 1.47 -30.37
C SER A 2 2.54 2.55 -29.33
N ASN A 3 1.26 2.84 -29.13
CA ASN A 3 0.80 3.72 -28.06
C ASN A 3 0.98 2.99 -26.72
N SER A 4 2.16 3.13 -26.11
CA SER A 4 2.36 2.69 -24.73
C SER A 4 1.56 3.65 -23.86
N SER A 5 0.37 3.23 -23.44
CA SER A 5 -0.37 3.91 -22.39
C SER A 5 0.50 3.89 -21.14
N ASN A 6 1.23 4.97 -20.88
CA ASN A 6 1.96 5.15 -19.63
C ASN A 6 0.92 5.16 -18.50
N ASN A 7 0.75 4.01 -17.86
CA ASN A 7 -0.08 3.88 -16.68
C ASN A 7 0.61 4.62 -15.54
N VAL A 8 0.34 5.92 -15.44
CA VAL A 8 0.88 6.77 -14.38
C VAL A 8 0.24 6.33 -13.06
N ASN A 9 1.08 5.96 -12.10
CA ASN A 9 0.62 5.72 -10.73
C ASN A 9 0.26 7.06 -10.09
N ILE A 10 -1.01 7.22 -9.71
CA ILE A 10 -1.53 8.44 -9.08
C ILE A 10 -1.48 8.38 -7.54
N ILE A 11 -1.07 7.25 -6.96
CA ILE A 11 -0.91 7.08 -5.52
C ILE A 11 0.43 7.70 -5.11
N SER A 12 0.36 8.68 -4.22
CA SER A 12 1.54 9.30 -3.63
C SER A 12 2.27 8.27 -2.77
N ASN A 13 3.57 8.09 -3.01
CA ASN A 13 4.39 7.10 -2.32
C ASN A 13 3.82 5.66 -2.38
N GLY A 14 3.18 5.28 -3.50
CA GLY A 14 2.54 3.97 -3.68
C GLY A 14 3.46 2.74 -3.56
N GLY A 15 4.78 2.94 -3.67
CA GLY A 15 5.80 1.91 -3.45
C GLY A 15 6.50 2.00 -2.09
N PHE A 16 6.11 2.93 -1.21
CA PHE A 16 6.71 3.17 0.12
C PHE A 16 8.17 3.65 0.12
N GLU A 17 8.70 4.03 -1.03
CA GLU A 17 10.12 4.38 -1.24
C GLU A 17 10.61 5.63 -0.49
N SER A 18 9.73 6.42 0.13
CA SER A 18 10.15 7.48 1.05
C SER A 18 10.68 6.94 2.40
N GLY A 19 10.46 5.66 2.71
CA GLY A 19 10.73 5.08 4.03
C GLY A 19 9.80 5.59 5.13
N SER A 20 8.74 6.32 4.76
CA SER A 20 7.81 7.01 5.65
C SER A 20 6.36 6.74 5.20
N LEU A 21 5.42 6.75 6.15
CA LEU A 21 3.99 6.64 5.90
C LEU A 21 3.25 7.98 5.97
N GLU A 22 3.96 9.12 5.92
CA GLU A 22 3.36 10.46 6.04
C GLU A 22 2.32 10.79 4.95
N ASN A 23 2.38 10.15 3.78
CA ASN A 23 1.38 10.29 2.72
C ASN A 23 0.10 9.46 2.95
N TYR A 24 0.05 8.71 4.04
CA TYR A 24 -1.04 7.80 4.36
C TYR A 24 -1.63 8.11 5.73
N THR A 25 -2.91 7.84 5.88
CA THR A 25 -3.58 7.80 7.18
C THR A 25 -3.52 6.37 7.70
N ILE A 26 -2.82 6.20 8.83
CA ILE A 26 -2.71 4.96 9.60
C ILE A 26 -3.75 4.96 10.71
N CYS A 27 -4.42 3.82 10.93
CA CYS A 27 -5.42 3.72 12.00
C CYS A 27 -4.81 3.68 13.41
N ASN A 28 -3.56 3.23 13.50
CA ASN A 28 -2.77 3.13 14.72
C ASN A 28 -1.43 3.87 14.53
N PRO A 29 -0.78 4.37 15.60
CA PRO A 29 0.53 5.00 15.47
C PRO A 29 1.57 4.04 14.87
N SER A 30 2.38 4.50 13.92
CA SER A 30 3.30 3.64 13.17
C SER A 30 4.27 2.91 14.09
N GLY A 31 4.47 1.62 13.84
CA GLY A 31 5.42 0.79 14.59
C GLY A 31 4.94 0.37 15.98
N THR A 32 3.71 0.71 16.37
CA THR A 32 3.04 0.10 17.53
C THR A 32 2.40 -1.22 17.15
N GLN A 33 2.17 -2.14 18.10
CA GLN A 33 1.13 -3.15 17.88
C GLN A 33 -0.23 -2.46 18.10
N PRO A 34 -1.21 -2.57 17.19
CA PRO A 34 -1.28 -3.46 16.04
C PRO A 34 -1.21 -2.70 14.69
N SER A 35 -0.17 -1.87 14.49
CA SER A 35 0.04 -1.04 13.30
C SER A 35 1.17 -1.57 12.42
N GLY A 36 0.99 -1.49 11.10
CA GLY A 36 2.09 -1.63 10.17
C GLY A 36 3.12 -0.48 10.21
N ARG A 37 4.22 -0.69 9.49
CA ARG A 37 5.30 0.31 9.33
C ARG A 37 5.94 0.21 7.96
N SER A 38 6.59 1.29 7.53
CA SER A 38 7.55 1.22 6.42
C SER A 38 8.82 0.53 6.91
N MET A 39 9.36 -0.41 6.13
CA MET A 39 10.63 -1.07 6.43
C MET A 39 11.43 -1.38 5.18
N GLN A 40 12.75 -1.55 5.33
CA GLN A 40 13.62 -1.97 4.23
C GLN A 40 13.59 -3.49 4.02
N GLY A 41 13.86 -3.91 2.78
CA GLY A 41 13.87 -5.31 2.36
C GLY A 41 12.49 -5.81 1.94
N TYR A 42 12.39 -6.99 1.32
CA TYR A 42 11.13 -7.59 0.86
C TYR A 42 10.23 -6.75 -0.09
N ALA A 43 10.72 -5.60 -0.54
CA ALA A 43 10.05 -4.76 -1.50
C ALA A 43 9.97 -5.48 -2.85
N TYR A 44 8.81 -5.40 -3.51
CA TYR A 44 8.69 -5.88 -4.89
C TYR A 44 9.59 -5.09 -5.84
N SER A 45 9.73 -3.79 -5.59
CA SER A 45 10.56 -2.86 -6.34
C SER A 45 11.10 -1.82 -5.39
N GLY A 46 12.35 -1.38 -5.59
CA GLY A 46 12.98 -0.39 -4.72
C GLY A 46 13.48 -0.99 -3.41
N ASN A 47 13.51 -0.18 -2.36
CA ASN A 47 14.15 -0.51 -1.08
C ASN A 47 13.16 -0.72 0.06
N TYR A 48 11.95 -0.14 -0.02
CA TYR A 48 11.03 -0.07 1.09
C TYR A 48 9.71 -0.79 0.79
N ASN A 49 9.07 -1.29 1.84
CA ASN A 49 7.73 -1.88 1.78
C ASN A 49 6.90 -1.43 2.99
N TYR A 50 5.59 -1.60 2.90
CA TYR A 50 4.70 -1.62 4.07
C TYR A 50 4.62 -3.06 4.59
N ILE A 51 5.04 -3.27 5.84
CA ILE A 51 4.85 -4.52 6.55
C ILE A 51 3.73 -4.36 7.56
N ASP A 52 2.88 -5.38 7.64
CA ASP A 52 1.81 -5.48 8.61
C ASP A 52 1.80 -6.89 9.20
N GLY A 53 1.77 -6.95 10.53
CA GLY A 53 1.69 -8.17 11.32
C GLY A 53 0.63 -8.07 12.40
N SER A 54 -0.33 -7.15 12.24
CA SER A 54 -1.43 -6.96 13.16
C SER A 54 -2.23 -8.25 13.34
N TYR A 55 -2.42 -8.66 14.60
CA TYR A 55 -3.31 -9.75 15.00
C TYR A 55 -4.69 -9.23 15.43
N ALA A 56 -4.88 -7.92 15.47
CA ALA A 56 -6.14 -7.30 15.85
C ALA A 56 -6.96 -6.95 14.59
N PRO A 57 -8.27 -7.27 14.55
CA PRO A 57 -9.13 -6.83 13.46
C PRO A 57 -9.11 -5.30 13.34
N GLY A 58 -9.09 -4.80 12.10
CA GLY A 58 -9.27 -3.37 11.82
C GLY A 58 -7.99 -2.55 11.66
N ASP A 59 -6.81 -3.16 11.49
CA ASP A 59 -5.66 -2.40 10.97
C ASP A 59 -5.92 -1.98 9.52
N TYR A 60 -5.56 -0.76 9.19
CA TYR A 60 -5.67 -0.22 7.84
C TYR A 60 -4.67 0.90 7.58
N LEU A 61 -4.29 0.99 6.30
CA LEU A 61 -3.55 2.09 5.71
C LEU A 61 -4.40 2.70 4.60
N THR A 62 -4.66 4.01 4.64
CA THR A 62 -5.54 4.68 3.67
C THR A 62 -4.89 5.91 3.04
N GLN A 63 -5.30 6.24 1.82
CA GLN A 63 -4.89 7.47 1.13
C GLN A 63 -6.04 7.96 0.25
N THR A 64 -6.27 9.27 0.24
CA THR A 64 -7.17 9.91 -0.71
C THR A 64 -6.39 10.41 -1.91
N PHE A 65 -6.91 10.19 -3.11
CA PHE A 65 -6.32 10.64 -4.36
C PHE A 65 -7.41 11.14 -5.32
N ILE A 66 -7.05 12.03 -6.23
CA ILE A 66 -7.99 12.65 -7.17
C ILE A 66 -8.16 11.74 -8.38
N THR A 67 -9.41 11.52 -8.78
CA THR A 67 -9.77 10.83 -10.02
C THR A 67 -10.47 11.79 -10.99
N VAL A 68 -10.53 11.41 -12.26
CA VAL A 68 -11.18 12.15 -13.34
C VAL A 68 -12.41 11.37 -13.77
N ARG A 69 -13.54 12.07 -13.93
CA ARG A 69 -14.80 11.47 -14.37
C ARG A 69 -14.61 10.75 -15.72
N GLN A 70 -15.23 9.58 -15.89
CA GLN A 70 -15.17 8.72 -17.08
C GLN A 70 -13.79 8.12 -17.40
N GLN A 71 -12.77 8.39 -16.60
CA GLN A 71 -11.48 7.71 -16.71
C GLN A 71 -11.56 6.31 -16.10
N GLN A 72 -10.94 5.33 -16.77
CA GLN A 72 -10.75 3.99 -16.22
C GLN A 72 -9.44 3.92 -15.43
N TYR A 73 -9.48 3.24 -14.29
CA TYR A 73 -8.35 3.05 -13.39
C TYR A 73 -8.15 1.56 -13.11
N GLN A 74 -6.89 1.16 -12.90
CA GLN A 74 -6.54 -0.19 -12.49
C GLN A 74 -5.85 -0.14 -11.12
N ILE A 75 -6.36 -0.91 -10.16
CA ILE A 75 -5.73 -1.09 -8.85
C ILE A 75 -4.84 -2.33 -8.94
N ARG A 76 -3.57 -2.19 -8.55
CA ARG A 76 -2.59 -3.28 -8.47
C ARG A 76 -1.77 -3.10 -7.19
N PHE A 77 -1.58 -4.19 -6.47
CA PHE A 77 -0.77 -4.22 -5.26
C PHE A 77 -0.09 -5.59 -5.16
N TRP A 78 1.13 -5.60 -4.64
CA TRP A 78 1.88 -6.83 -4.43
C TRP A 78 1.88 -7.18 -2.95
N LEU A 79 1.63 -8.45 -2.67
CA LEU A 79 1.52 -8.97 -1.33
C LEU A 79 2.49 -10.13 -1.18
N MET A 80 3.29 -10.07 -0.13
CA MET A 80 4.14 -11.17 0.30
C MET A 80 3.67 -11.62 1.69
N ASN A 81 3.55 -12.94 1.87
CA ASN A 81 3.25 -13.54 3.17
C ASN A 81 4.56 -14.03 3.81
N LEU A 82 4.91 -13.50 4.99
CA LEU A 82 6.09 -13.91 5.77
C LEU A 82 5.85 -15.09 6.73
N GLY A 83 4.61 -15.59 6.84
CA GLY A 83 4.25 -16.72 7.69
C GLY A 83 2.90 -16.55 8.39
N TYR A 84 2.36 -17.67 8.87
CA TYR A 84 1.04 -17.86 9.48
C TYR A 84 -0.13 -17.82 8.51
N SER A 85 -0.87 -18.95 8.47
CA SER A 85 -2.10 -19.12 7.70
C SER A 85 -3.29 -19.25 8.65
N PRO A 86 -4.43 -18.60 8.37
CA PRO A 86 -4.68 -17.72 7.22
C PRO A 86 -4.21 -16.28 7.46
N ASN A 87 -3.61 -15.66 6.45
CA ASN A 87 -3.49 -14.21 6.35
C ASN A 87 -4.34 -13.71 5.19
N SER A 88 -4.89 -12.51 5.28
CA SER A 88 -5.68 -11.90 4.22
C SER A 88 -5.37 -10.42 4.11
N ALA A 89 -5.43 -9.89 2.90
CA ALA A 89 -5.38 -8.47 2.62
C ALA A 89 -6.59 -8.13 1.75
N ASN A 90 -7.29 -7.05 2.11
CA ASN A 90 -8.43 -6.56 1.36
C ASN A 90 -8.11 -5.14 0.86
N VAL A 91 -8.47 -4.86 -0.39
CA VAL A 91 -8.36 -3.51 -0.96
C VAL A 91 -9.75 -3.01 -1.27
N THR A 92 -10.11 -1.90 -0.64
CA THR A 92 -11.40 -1.23 -0.82
C THR A 92 -11.16 0.13 -1.44
N VAL A 93 -11.94 0.46 -2.47
CA VAL A 93 -12.00 1.82 -3.04
C VAL A 93 -13.43 2.30 -2.91
N THR A 94 -13.59 3.45 -2.27
CA THR A 94 -14.89 4.06 -1.93
C THR A 94 -15.02 5.42 -2.57
#